data_AF-A0AAD5Q4Y9-F1
#
_entry.id   AF-A0AAD5Q4Y9-F1
#
_cell.length_a   1.000
_cell.length_b   1.000
_cell.length_c   1.000
_cell.angle_alpha   90.00
_cell.angle_beta   90.00
_cell.angle_gamma   90.00
#
_symmetry.space_group_name_H-M   'P 1'
#
loop_
_entity.id
_entity.type
_entity.pdbx_description
1 polymer ?
#
loop_
_entity_poly.entity_id
_entity_poly.type
_entity_poly.pdbx_seq_one_letter_code
_entity_poly.pdbx_strand_id
1 'polypeptide(L)'
;MQGVDRLDQLRAKYSLADGHSMQKWHKKLALAFIDIARVNAYVTKCMVDESDKSLRNQHRQFMIDLASELISGKWKETAEDDGLLFADDISQRTSISQASDASDAYEVQL
;
A
#
# COMPACT_ATOMS: atom_id res chain seq x y z
N MET A 1 13.03 -9.25 14.36
CA MET A 1 11.81 -9.29 15.21
C MET A 1 11.11 -7.93 15.40
N GLN A 2 11.71 -6.78 15.08
CA GLN A 2 11.13 -5.46 15.37
C GLN A 2 10.05 -4.95 14.40
N GLY A 3 9.84 -5.64 13.26
CA GLY A 3 8.92 -5.18 12.22
C GLY A 3 7.46 -5.15 12.67
N VAL A 4 7.05 -6.18 13.43
CA VAL A 4 5.69 -6.29 13.97
C VAL A 4 5.42 -5.16 14.98
N ASP A 5 6.34 -4.90 15.89
CA ASP A 5 6.18 -3.84 16.91
C ASP A 5 6.11 -2.44 16.27
N ARG A 6 6.91 -2.18 15.22
CA ARG A 6 6.86 -0.90 14.51
C ARG A 6 5.54 -0.71 13.75
N LEU A 7 5.04 -1.76 13.11
CA LEU A 7 3.73 -1.74 12.45
C LEU A 7 2.62 -1.48 13.48
N ASP A 8 2.67 -2.16 14.62
CA ASP A 8 1.71 -2.02 15.72
C ASP A 8 1.70 -0.59 16.28
N GLN A 9 2.87 0.01 16.49
CA GLN A 9 2.99 1.42 16.91
C GLN A 9 2.39 2.39 15.89
N LEU A 10 2.59 2.17 14.59
CA LEU A 10 1.98 3.00 13.54
C LEU A 10 0.46 2.82 13.52
N ARG A 11 -0.02 1.57 13.62
CA ARG A 11 -1.44 1.24 13.66
C ARG A 11 -2.14 1.91 14.84
N ALA A 12 -1.56 1.77 16.04
CA ALA A 12 -2.15 2.22 17.29
C ALA A 12 -2.41 3.75 17.32
N LYS A 13 -1.53 4.55 16.70
CA LYS A 13 -1.62 6.03 16.72
C LYS A 13 -2.93 6.59 16.18
N TYR A 14 -3.54 5.93 15.21
CA TYR A 14 -4.80 6.38 14.59
C TYR A 14 -5.90 5.31 14.68
N SER A 15 -5.71 4.25 15.48
CA SER A 15 -6.56 3.03 15.54
C SER A 15 -8.05 3.34 15.57
N LEU A 16 -8.80 2.85 14.58
CA LEU A 16 -10.25 2.90 14.59
C LEU A 16 -10.82 1.79 15.47
N ALA A 17 -10.17 0.62 15.50
CA ALA A 17 -10.63 -0.54 16.24
C ALA A 17 -10.46 -0.40 17.76
N ASP A 18 -9.45 0.33 18.25
CA ASP A 18 -9.17 0.44 19.69
C ASP A 18 -10.03 1.48 20.42
N GLY A 19 -10.57 2.48 19.72
CA GLY A 19 -11.36 3.56 20.32
C GLY A 19 -12.84 3.22 20.58
N HIS A 20 -13.38 2.16 19.96
CA HIS A 20 -14.80 1.85 19.99
C HIS A 20 -15.09 0.47 20.57
N SER A 21 -15.90 0.41 21.63
CA SER A 21 -16.48 -0.85 22.11
C SER A 21 -17.67 -1.24 21.21
N MET A 22 -17.39 -2.01 20.16
CA MET A 22 -18.44 -2.57 19.33
C MET A 22 -19.00 -3.85 19.94
N GLN A 23 -20.33 -3.95 20.07
CA GLN A 23 -21.01 -5.17 20.54
C GLN A 23 -20.80 -6.39 19.61
N LYS A 24 -20.50 -6.14 18.34
CA LYS A 24 -20.38 -7.15 17.30
C LYS A 24 -18.91 -7.30 16.87
N TRP A 25 -18.29 -8.43 17.19
CA TRP A 25 -16.85 -8.67 16.95
C TRP A 25 -16.43 -8.51 15.49
N HIS A 26 -17.27 -8.92 14.54
CA HIS A 26 -16.99 -8.83 13.09
C HIS A 26 -16.89 -7.39 12.61
N LYS A 27 -17.62 -6.45 13.22
CA LYS A 27 -17.48 -5.02 12.91
C LYS A 27 -16.16 -4.47 13.41
N LYS A 28 -15.74 -4.90 14.60
CA LYS A 28 -14.41 -4.57 15.15
C LYS A 28 -13.30 -5.15 14.28
N LEU A 29 -13.48 -6.36 13.75
CA LEU A 29 -12.53 -6.96 12.80
C LEU A 29 -12.46 -6.18 11.49
N ALA A 30 -13.59 -5.73 10.94
CA ALA A 30 -13.60 -4.89 9.74
C ALA A 30 -12.81 -3.59 9.94
N LEU A 31 -12.95 -2.93 11.10
CA LEU A 31 -12.14 -1.77 11.44
C LEU A 31 -10.65 -2.11 11.56
N ALA A 32 -10.32 -3.27 12.15
CA ALA A 32 -8.92 -3.71 12.25
C ALA A 32 -8.30 -3.93 10.86
N PHE A 33 -9.06 -4.41 9.86
CA PHE A 33 -8.57 -4.50 8.49
C PHE A 33 -8.28 -3.12 7.87
N ILE A 34 -9.16 -2.14 8.10
CA ILE A 34 -8.92 -0.76 7.66
C ILE A 34 -7.66 -0.19 8.33
N ASP A 35 -7.47 -0.49 9.62
CA ASP A 35 -6.30 -0.04 10.39
C ASP A 35 -4.99 -0.60 9.84
N ILE A 36 -4.98 -1.84 9.32
CA ILE A 36 -3.82 -2.44 8.67
C ILE A 36 -3.62 -1.86 7.26
N ALA A 37 -4.69 -1.76 6.47
CA ALA A 37 -4.63 -1.29 5.08
C ALA A 37 -4.03 0.12 4.99
N ARG A 38 -4.46 1.04 5.86
CA ARG A 38 -3.92 2.41 5.87
C ARG A 38 -2.44 2.47 6.29
N VAL A 39 -1.99 1.61 7.20
CA VAL A 39 -0.58 1.59 7.64
C VAL A 39 0.28 1.07 6.50
N ASN A 40 -0.19 0.04 5.78
CA ASN A 40 0.49 -0.45 4.59
C ASN A 40 0.54 0.64 3.51
N ALA A 41 -0.56 1.34 3.25
CA ALA A 41 -0.59 2.44 2.29
C ALA A 41 0.39 3.57 2.68
N TYR A 42 0.46 3.93 3.97
CA TYR A 42 1.44 4.91 4.46
C TYR A 42 2.88 4.44 4.24
N VAL A 43 3.19 3.19 4.57
CA VAL A 43 4.53 2.61 4.39
C VAL A 43 4.90 2.58 2.92
N THR A 44 3.98 2.19 2.03
CA THR A 44 4.19 2.21 0.57
C THR A 44 4.45 3.63 0.08
N LYS A 45 3.66 4.63 0.54
CA LYS A 45 3.92 6.03 0.20
C LYS A 45 5.33 6.47 0.63
N CYS A 46 5.76 6.10 1.83
CA CYS A 46 7.12 6.40 2.31
C CYS A 46 8.23 5.73 1.49
N MET A 47 7.96 4.60 0.83
CA MET A 47 8.91 3.94 -0.07
C MET A 47 9.01 4.64 -1.43
N VAL A 48 7.90 5.21 -1.92
CA VAL A 48 7.85 5.94 -3.19
C VAL A 48 8.42 7.35 -3.03
N ASP A 49 8.01 8.06 -1.97
CA ASP A 49 8.40 9.44 -1.71
C ASP A 49 9.65 9.50 -0.79
N GLU A 50 10.82 9.09 -1.31
CA GLU A 50 12.05 9.09 -0.51
C GLU A 50 12.52 10.49 -0.07
N SER A 51 12.00 11.55 -0.70
CA SER A 51 12.43 12.95 -0.56
C SER A 51 11.82 13.70 0.63
N ASP A 52 10.70 13.23 1.21
CA ASP A 52 9.89 14.04 2.14
C ASP A 52 10.01 13.61 3.62
N LYS A 53 11.20 13.13 4.01
CA LYS A 53 11.52 12.64 5.37
C LYS A 53 11.60 13.76 6.43
N SER A 54 11.46 15.03 6.03
CA SER A 54 11.67 16.21 6.88
C SER A 54 10.42 16.64 7.66
N LEU A 55 9.23 16.18 7.28
CA LEU A 55 8.00 16.59 7.94
C LEU A 55 7.81 15.84 9.27
N ARG A 56 8.02 16.57 10.37
CA ARG A 56 7.78 16.14 11.77
C ARG A 56 6.42 15.45 12.02
N ASN A 57 5.44 15.65 11.13
CA ASN A 57 4.09 15.11 11.22
C ASN A 57 3.62 14.38 9.94
N GLN A 58 4.52 13.74 9.17
CA GLN A 58 4.19 13.10 7.88
C GLN A 58 3.00 12.13 7.94
N HIS A 59 2.95 11.26 8.96
CA HIS A 59 1.85 10.30 9.13
C HIS A 59 0.50 11.01 9.39
N ARG A 60 0.51 12.12 10.14
CA ARG A 60 -0.71 12.92 10.36
C ARG A 60 -1.20 13.53 9.05
N GLN A 61 -0.28 14.10 8.28
CA GLN A 61 -0.62 14.74 7.00
C GLN A 61 -1.19 13.71 6.03
N PHE A 62 -0.55 12.54 5.91
CA PHE A 62 -1.06 11.41 5.14
C PHE A 62 -2.49 11.05 5.52
N MET A 63 -2.81 10.96 6.82
CA MET A 63 -4.17 10.65 7.26
C MET A 63 -5.20 11.72 6.89
N ILE A 64 -4.82 13.01 6.93
CA ILE A 64 -5.70 14.12 6.52
C ILE A 64 -5.94 14.07 5.02
N ASP A 65 -4.89 13.88 4.23
CA ASP A 65 -4.99 13.79 2.77
C ASP A 65 -5.84 12.60 2.36
N LEU A 66 -5.58 11.42 2.96
CA LEU A 66 -6.35 10.19 2.73
C LEU A 66 -7.84 10.39 3.04
N ALA A 67 -8.16 10.99 4.20
CA ALA A 67 -9.55 11.25 4.57
C ALA A 67 -10.22 12.24 3.60
N SER A 68 -9.50 13.30 3.20
CA SER A 68 -10.01 14.31 2.28
C SER A 68 -10.30 13.71 0.90
N GLU A 69 -9.40 12.88 0.38
CA GLU A 69 -9.57 12.19 -0.89
C GLU A 69 -10.76 11.22 -0.85
N LEU A 70 -10.86 10.39 0.20
CA LEU A 70 -11.98 9.45 0.39
C LEU A 70 -13.34 10.16 0.44
N ILE A 71 -13.43 11.30 1.14
CA ILE A 71 -14.65 12.11 1.23
C ILE A 71 -14.96 12.82 -0.08
N SER A 72 -13.93 13.35 -0.76
CA SER A 72 -14.11 14.08 -2.02
C SER A 72 -14.60 13.20 -3.17
N GLY A 73 -14.36 11.89 -3.08
CA GLY A 73 -14.80 10.92 -4.10
C GLY A 73 -13.93 10.88 -5.36
N LYS A 74 -12.89 11.72 -5.46
CA LYS A 74 -11.97 11.79 -6.62
C LYS A 74 -11.27 10.47 -6.92
N TRP A 75 -11.03 9.66 -5.89
CA TRP A 75 -10.47 8.31 -6.04
C TRP A 75 -11.26 7.42 -7.01
N LYS A 76 -12.57 7.68 -7.16
CA LYS A 76 -13.42 6.94 -8.10
C LYS A 76 -13.04 7.21 -9.55
N GLU A 77 -12.70 8.46 -9.87
CA GLU A 77 -12.29 8.86 -11.22
C GLU A 77 -10.96 8.19 -11.59
N THR A 78 -9.99 8.18 -10.66
CA THR A 78 -8.69 7.51 -10.88
C THR A 78 -8.80 5.99 -11.04
N ALA A 79 -9.75 5.35 -10.35
CA ALA A 79 -9.97 3.90 -10.47
C ALA A 79 -10.61 3.51 -11.82
N GLU A 80 -11.37 4.42 -12.43
CA GLU A 80 -11.99 4.23 -13.75
C GLU A 80 -11.00 4.51 -14.90
N ASP A 81 -10.04 5.42 -14.70
CA ASP A 81 -9.10 5.86 -15.75
C ASP A 81 -7.87 4.95 -15.91
N ASP A 82 -7.29 4.46 -14.81
CA ASP A 82 -6.01 3.71 -14.85
C ASP A 82 -6.16 2.20 -14.61
N GLY A 83 -7.39 1.75 -14.30
CA GLY A 83 -7.65 0.37 -13.91
C GLY A 83 -6.88 -0.06 -12.66
N LEU A 84 -7.36 -1.08 -11.97
CA LEU A 84 -6.65 -1.72 -10.86
C LEU A 84 -5.44 -2.56 -11.37
N LEU A 85 -4.67 -2.05 -12.35
CA LEU A 85 -3.77 -2.82 -13.22
C LEU A 85 -2.29 -2.73 -12.86
N PHE A 86 -1.93 -2.52 -11.59
CA PHE A 86 -0.56 -2.87 -11.15
C PHE A 86 -0.34 -4.41 -11.10
N ALA A 87 -1.38 -5.22 -11.33
CA ALA A 87 -1.25 -6.66 -11.49
C ALA A 87 -0.73 -7.07 -12.89
N ASP A 88 -0.95 -6.26 -13.93
CA ASP A 88 -0.57 -6.61 -15.31
C ASP A 88 0.93 -6.46 -15.59
N ASP A 89 1.61 -5.52 -14.91
CA ASP A 89 3.06 -5.29 -15.11
C ASP A 89 3.93 -6.46 -14.60
N ILE A 90 3.44 -7.24 -13.63
CA ILE A 90 4.13 -8.46 -13.17
C ILE A 90 4.08 -9.55 -14.24
N SER A 91 2.96 -9.70 -14.96
CA SER A 91 2.81 -10.66 -16.05
C SER A 91 3.63 -10.28 -17.29
N GLN A 92 3.78 -8.98 -17.58
CA GLN A 92 4.63 -8.52 -18.70
C GLN A 92 6.13 -8.62 -18.39
N ARG A 93 6.59 -8.33 -17.17
CA ARG A 93 8.01 -8.52 -16.82
C ARG A 93 8.45 -9.98 -16.86
N THR A 94 7.57 -10.91 -16.50
CA THR A 94 7.85 -12.36 -16.51
C THR A 94 8.00 -12.90 -17.94
N SER A 95 7.27 -12.35 -18.90
CA SER A 95 7.38 -12.73 -20.31
C SER A 95 8.62 -12.12 -21.00
N ILE A 96 9.02 -10.91 -20.62
CA ILE A 96 10.25 -10.28 -21.14
C ILE A 96 11.52 -11.00 -20.63
N SER A 97 11.53 -11.43 -19.37
CA SER A 97 12.68 -12.15 -18.79
C SER A 97 12.81 -13.61 -19.25
N GLN A 98 11.70 -14.28 -19.64
CA GLN A 98 11.77 -15.60 -20.30
C GLN A 98 12.24 -15.53 -21.76
N ALA A 99 12.02 -14.41 -22.45
CA ALA A 99 12.46 -14.23 -23.83
C ALA A 99 13.97 -13.93 -23.93
N SER A 100 14.56 -13.26 -22.93
CA SER A 100 16.00 -12.98 -22.90
C SER A 100 16.86 -14.19 -22.56
N ASP A 101 16.37 -15.10 -21.70
CA ASP A 101 17.11 -16.34 -21.37
C ASP A 101 17.13 -17.36 -22.52
N ALA A 102 16.23 -17.23 -23.51
CA ALA A 102 16.18 -18.11 -24.67
C ALA A 102 17.13 -17.67 -25.81
N SER A 103 17.53 -16.40 -25.89
CA SER A 103 18.46 -15.91 -26.93
C SER A 103 19.93 -16.22 -26.63
N ASP A 104 20.31 -16.23 -25.36
CA ASP A 104 21.71 -16.50 -24.94
C ASP A 104 22.09 -17.98 -25.05
N ALA A 105 21.12 -18.88 -25.22
CA ALA A 105 21.38 -20.31 -25.37
C ALA A 105 21.87 -20.74 -26.77
N TYR A 106 21.78 -19.86 -27.78
CA TYR A 106 22.12 -20.21 -29.18
C TYR A 106 23.46 -19.63 -29.69
N GLU A 107 24.19 -18.83 -28.90
CA GLU A 107 25.48 -18.25 -29.33
C GLU A 107 26.73 -19.07 -28.95
N VAL A 108 26.60 -20.22 -28.29
CA VAL A 108 27.77 -21.05 -27.92
C VAL A 108 27.78 -22.36 -28.71
N GLN A 109 27.98 -22.27 -30.03
CA GLN A 109 28.35 -23.41 -30.86
C GLN A 109 28.94 -22.95 -32.21
N LEU A 110 30.15 -22.37 -32.18
CA LEU A 110 31.06 -22.31 -33.32
C LEU A 110 32.51 -22.51 -32.84
#